data_AF-A0A0R2NR02-F1
#
_entry.id   AF-A0A0R2NR02-F1
#
_cell.length_a   1.000
_cell.length_b   1.000
_cell.length_c   1.000
_cell.angle_alpha   90.00
_cell.angle_beta   90.00
_cell.angle_gamma   90.00
#
_symmetry.space_group_name_H-M   'P 1'
#
loop_
_entity.id
_entity.type
_entity.pdbx_description
1 polymer ?
#
loop_
_entity_poly.entity_id
_entity_poly.type
_entity_poly.pdbx_seq_one_letter_code
_entity_poly.pdbx_strand_id
1 'polypeptide(L)'
;MIEVTFNEELADTLATDRNDVICLPLYLGFGDLERLADSENTFWLIHDQKFADMQAAIQRLDSAVARHAQLRVWWSDQPDDYAGFCWLCGHLTSSGQLQQVHVPLTEVVTTPAVGLRQWAHIGELDQASAAHMSQATEPVTAAQRAAYSYLWESLADENAPVRINLNGNLQSAPVDCYDALIKMMPDAAAGASELGVPVWWCRERQSEIAKL
;
A
#
# COMPACT_ATOMS: atom_id res chain seq x y z
N MET A 1 16.67 -11.30 6.55
CA MET A 1 16.01 -10.34 5.65
C MET A 1 14.73 -9.93 6.34
N ILE A 2 14.40 -8.65 6.32
CA ILE A 2 13.18 -8.11 6.91
C ILE A 2 12.21 -7.84 5.77
N GLU A 3 10.99 -8.36 5.90
CA GLU A 3 9.92 -8.14 4.93
C GLU A 3 9.19 -6.85 5.29
N VAL A 4 8.94 -6.00 4.31
CA VAL A 4 8.21 -4.74 4.45
C VAL A 4 6.99 -4.80 3.56
N THR A 5 5.82 -4.46 4.09
CA THR A 5 4.55 -4.40 3.35
C THR A 5 3.72 -3.24 3.86
N PHE A 6 2.80 -2.75 3.03
CA PHE A 6 1.82 -1.72 3.38
C PHE A 6 0.44 -2.30 3.71
N ASN A 7 0.27 -3.61 3.46
CA ASN A 7 -0.97 -4.34 3.64
C ASN A 7 -0.89 -5.28 4.87
N GLU A 8 -1.84 -5.11 5.80
CA GLU A 8 -1.91 -5.85 7.06
C GLU A 8 -2.17 -7.35 6.85
N GLU A 9 -3.05 -7.73 5.93
CA GLU A 9 -3.37 -9.14 5.64
C GLU A 9 -2.16 -9.89 5.07
N LEU A 10 -1.40 -9.24 4.17
CA LEU A 10 -0.15 -9.81 3.68
C LEU A 10 0.89 -9.94 4.80
N ALA A 11 0.94 -8.97 5.72
CA ALA A 11 1.87 -9.02 6.85
C ALA A 11 1.64 -10.28 7.71
N ASP A 12 0.37 -10.62 7.96
CA ASP A 12 -0.01 -11.83 8.69
C ASP A 12 0.40 -13.11 7.95
N THR A 13 0.18 -13.16 6.63
CA THR A 13 0.64 -14.28 5.79
C THR A 13 2.16 -14.44 5.88
N LEU A 14 2.92 -13.35 5.71
CA LEU A 14 4.39 -13.37 5.72
C LEU A 14 4.97 -13.72 7.09
N ALA A 15 4.31 -13.30 8.18
CA ALA A 15 4.75 -13.55 9.55
C ALA A 15 4.64 -15.04 9.95
N THR A 16 3.74 -15.79 9.30
CA THR A 16 3.54 -17.22 9.61
C THR A 16 4.79 -18.07 9.32
N ASP A 17 5.62 -17.66 8.36
CA ASP A 17 6.88 -18.33 8.00
C ASP A 17 8.09 -17.89 8.85
N ARG A 18 7.84 -17.24 10.00
CA ARG A 18 8.87 -16.67 10.90
C ARG A 18 9.74 -15.60 10.25
N ASN A 19 9.24 -14.93 9.22
CA ASN A 19 9.89 -13.75 8.70
C ASN A 19 9.78 -12.61 9.73
N ASP A 20 10.84 -11.81 9.82
CA ASP A 20 10.77 -10.53 10.53
C ASP A 20 10.01 -9.56 9.63
N VAL A 21 8.75 -9.27 9.96
CA VAL A 21 7.86 -8.45 9.14
C VAL A 21 7.64 -7.08 9.79
N ILE A 22 7.75 -6.03 8.98
CA ILE A 22 7.33 -4.66 9.30
C ILE A 22 6.15 -4.32 8.39
N CYS A 23 4.94 -4.28 8.97
CA CYS A 23 3.77 -3.71 8.30
C CYS A 23 3.77 -2.19 8.51
N LEU A 24 3.69 -1.43 7.43
CA LEU A 24 3.60 0.03 7.41
C LEU A 24 2.18 0.43 6.99
N PRO A 25 1.23 0.55 7.93
CA PRO A 25 -0.16 0.87 7.60
C PRO A 25 -0.32 2.37 7.32
N LEU A 26 0.19 2.83 6.17
CA LEU A 26 0.29 4.25 5.81
C LEU A 26 -1.00 4.81 5.17
N TYR A 27 -1.83 3.95 4.57
CA TYR A 27 -3.13 4.28 3.95
C TYR A 27 -3.07 5.35 2.85
N LEU A 28 -1.91 5.52 2.20
CA LEU A 28 -1.56 6.63 1.30
C LEU A 28 -2.45 6.77 0.06
N GLY A 29 -3.26 5.77 -0.28
CA GLY A 29 -4.23 5.87 -1.37
C GLY A 29 -5.32 6.93 -1.15
N PHE A 30 -5.62 7.28 0.10
CA PHE A 30 -6.75 8.15 0.44
C PHE A 30 -6.40 9.14 1.55
N GLY A 31 -7.05 10.31 1.54
CA GLY A 31 -6.94 11.34 2.57
C GLY A 31 -5.68 12.21 2.49
N ASP A 32 -5.49 13.00 3.54
CA ASP A 32 -4.38 13.95 3.68
C ASP A 32 -3.08 13.23 4.09
N LEU A 33 -1.97 13.54 3.41
CA LEU A 33 -0.65 12.96 3.65
C LEU A 33 0.11 13.62 4.82
N GLU A 34 -0.28 14.82 5.25
CA GLU A 34 0.30 15.47 6.44
C GLU A 34 0.08 14.62 7.71
N ARG A 35 -0.89 13.70 7.67
CA ARG A 35 -1.14 12.68 8.70
C ARG A 35 0.09 11.86 9.09
N LEU A 36 1.09 11.73 8.22
CA LEU A 36 2.31 11.00 8.55
C LEU A 36 3.12 11.69 9.67
N ALA A 37 2.95 13.01 9.82
CA ALA A 37 3.63 13.83 10.82
C ALA A 37 2.69 14.41 11.89
N ASP A 38 1.38 14.46 11.63
CA ASP A 38 0.39 15.07 12.52
C ASP A 38 -0.51 14.02 13.20
N SER A 39 -0.38 13.89 14.53
CA SER A 39 -1.22 13.00 15.35
C SER A 39 -2.67 13.45 15.42
N GLU A 40 -2.93 14.74 15.26
CA GLU A 40 -4.25 15.35 15.36
C GLU A 40 -4.99 15.37 14.02
N ASN A 41 -4.38 14.81 12.96
CA ASN A 41 -5.01 14.72 11.66
C ASN A 41 -6.36 14.00 11.77
N THR A 42 -7.38 14.53 11.09
CA THR A 42 -8.75 14.02 11.17
C THR A 42 -8.86 12.55 10.75
N PHE A 43 -7.95 12.07 9.90
CA PHE A 43 -7.83 10.65 9.58
C PHE A 43 -7.61 9.80 10.85
N TRP A 44 -6.70 10.21 11.73
CA TRP A 44 -6.38 9.47 12.95
C TRP A 44 -7.42 9.62 14.05
N LEU A 45 -8.13 10.75 14.12
CA LEU A 45 -9.24 10.91 15.09
C LEU A 45 -10.33 9.84 14.92
N ILE A 46 -10.50 9.32 13.70
CA ILE A 46 -11.44 8.23 13.40
C ILE A 46 -10.82 6.86 13.68
N HIS A 47 -9.49 6.78 13.69
CA HIS A 47 -8.71 5.55 13.72
C HIS A 47 -7.69 5.49 14.87
N ASP A 48 -7.96 6.18 16.00
CA ASP A 48 -7.06 6.57 17.12
C ASP A 48 -5.92 5.59 17.48
N GLN A 49 -6.15 4.28 17.36
CA GLN A 49 -5.13 3.25 17.59
C GLN A 49 -4.05 3.14 16.49
N LYS A 50 -4.35 3.55 15.27
CA LYS A 50 -3.50 3.31 14.09
C LYS A 50 -2.33 4.28 13.94
N PHE A 51 -2.40 5.49 14.52
CA PHE A 51 -1.28 6.44 14.44
C PHE A 51 -0.07 5.97 15.24
N ALA A 52 -0.30 5.53 16.48
CA ALA A 52 0.76 4.98 17.33
C ALA A 52 1.40 3.74 16.71
N ASP A 53 0.57 2.85 16.14
CA ASP A 53 1.03 1.64 15.46
C ASP A 53 1.86 1.98 14.21
N MET A 54 1.40 2.95 13.40
CA MET A 54 2.15 3.47 12.26
C MET A 54 3.50 4.05 12.68
N GLN A 55 3.53 4.93 13.70
CA GLN A 55 4.78 5.51 14.18
C GLN A 55 5.75 4.44 14.72
N ALA A 56 5.25 3.45 15.47
CA ALA A 56 6.05 2.35 15.97
C ALA A 56 6.65 1.51 14.83
N ALA A 57 5.89 1.29 13.76
CA ALA A 57 6.37 0.59 12.57
C ALA A 57 7.47 1.38 11.84
N ILE A 58 7.31 2.70 11.67
CA ILE A 58 8.34 3.58 11.09
C ILE A 58 9.61 3.57 11.96
N GLN A 59 9.49 3.68 13.28
CA GLN A 59 10.64 3.61 14.19
C GLN A 59 11.38 2.25 14.12
N ARG A 60 10.63 1.16 13.92
CA ARG A 60 11.21 -0.17 13.72
C ARG A 60 11.94 -0.26 12.39
N LEU A 61 11.39 0.32 11.33
CA LEU A 61 12.06 0.46 10.03
C LEU A 61 13.36 1.25 10.18
N ASP A 62 13.32 2.42 10.81
CA ASP A 62 14.51 3.26 11.04
C ASP A 62 15.60 2.50 11.81
N SER A 63 15.18 1.76 12.85
CA SER A 63 16.09 0.91 13.63
C SER A 63 16.71 -0.22 12.79
N ALA A 64 15.95 -0.81 11.86
CA ALA A 64 16.46 -1.82 10.94
C ALA A 64 17.46 -1.22 9.94
N VAL A 65 17.15 -0.06 9.38
CA VAL A 65 18.01 0.68 8.45
C VAL A 65 19.32 1.10 9.12
N ALA A 66 19.26 1.63 10.35
CA ALA A 66 20.44 2.01 11.13
C ALA A 66 21.37 0.82 11.44
N ARG A 67 20.84 -0.40 11.46
CA ARG A 67 21.59 -1.65 11.60
C ARG A 67 22.03 -2.27 10.28
N HIS A 68 21.82 -1.56 9.16
CA HIS A 68 22.10 -2.04 7.80
C HIS A 68 21.42 -3.38 7.48
N ALA A 69 20.21 -3.61 8.02
CA ALA A 69 19.45 -4.80 7.72
C ALA A 69 19.09 -4.86 6.22
N GLN A 70 19.07 -6.07 5.65
CA GLN A 70 18.54 -6.30 4.32
C GLN A 70 17.02 -6.25 4.35
N LEU A 71 16.44 -5.40 3.52
CA LEU A 71 14.99 -5.20 3.42
C LEU A 71 14.47 -5.77 2.11
N ARG A 72 13.28 -6.37 2.13
CA ARG A 72 12.52 -6.74 0.94
C ARG A 72 11.11 -6.17 1.05
N VAL A 73 10.77 -5.26 0.15
CA VAL A 73 9.46 -4.62 0.11
C VAL A 73 8.51 -5.34 -0.85
N TRP A 74 7.30 -5.58 -0.39
CA TRP A 74 6.20 -6.16 -1.15
C TRP A 74 5.23 -5.06 -1.53
N TRP A 75 4.93 -4.93 -2.80
CA TRP A 75 4.00 -3.93 -3.29
C TRP A 75 3.31 -4.39 -4.58
N SER A 76 2.13 -3.86 -4.85
CA SER A 76 1.37 -4.08 -6.06
C SER A 76 1.02 -2.76 -6.74
N ASP A 77 0.36 -2.82 -7.89
CA ASP A 77 -0.13 -1.64 -8.59
C ASP A 77 -1.34 -0.97 -7.90
N GLN A 78 -1.82 -1.50 -6.77
CA GLN A 78 -2.81 -0.82 -5.95
C GLN A 78 -2.26 0.52 -5.45
N PRO A 79 -3.05 1.61 -5.46
CA PRO A 79 -2.56 2.94 -5.14
C PRO A 79 -1.90 3.04 -3.77
N ASP A 80 -2.41 2.30 -2.78
CA ASP A 80 -1.89 2.28 -1.42
C ASP A 80 -0.48 1.68 -1.35
N ASP A 81 -0.31 0.50 -1.95
CA ASP A 81 0.97 -0.20 -2.01
C ASP A 81 2.01 0.59 -2.82
N TYR A 82 1.60 1.14 -3.97
CA TYR A 82 2.50 1.87 -4.85
C TYR A 82 2.93 3.21 -4.23
N ALA A 83 2.00 3.95 -3.61
CA ALA A 83 2.33 5.16 -2.87
C ALA A 83 3.24 4.85 -1.67
N GLY A 84 2.98 3.75 -0.96
CA GLY A 84 3.83 3.25 0.12
C GLY A 84 5.24 2.95 -0.34
N PHE A 85 5.39 2.28 -1.49
CA PHE A 85 6.70 1.99 -2.07
C PHE A 85 7.46 3.26 -2.45
N CYS A 86 6.77 4.24 -3.05
CA CYS A 86 7.37 5.54 -3.38
C CYS A 86 7.82 6.29 -2.13
N TRP A 87 6.96 6.35 -1.10
CA TRP A 87 7.28 6.91 0.21
C TRP A 87 8.52 6.25 0.81
N LEU A 88 8.56 4.90 0.82
CA LEU A 88 9.69 4.15 1.36
C LEU A 88 10.99 4.48 0.63
N CYS A 89 10.95 4.62 -0.69
CA CYS A 89 12.13 5.02 -1.48
C CYS A 89 12.67 6.39 -1.09
N GLY A 90 11.80 7.37 -0.77
CA GLY A 90 12.20 8.67 -0.25
C GLY A 90 12.64 8.66 1.21
N HIS A 91 12.02 7.82 2.04
CA HIS A 91 12.32 7.68 3.47
C HIS A 91 13.70 7.03 3.70
N LEU A 92 14.10 6.10 2.83
CA LEU A 92 15.40 5.43 2.91
C LEU A 92 16.54 6.35 2.42
N THR A 93 17.02 7.21 3.31
CA THR A 93 18.08 8.21 3.07
C THR A 93 19.50 7.64 2.82
N SER A 94 19.70 6.31 2.91
CA SER A 94 21.03 5.66 2.82
C SER A 94 21.04 4.41 1.93
N SER A 95 22.25 3.95 1.59
CA SER A 95 22.55 2.83 0.68
C SER A 95 22.18 1.44 1.20
N GLY A 96 21.08 1.32 1.95
CA GLY A 96 20.52 0.04 2.37
C GLY A 96 20.26 -0.87 1.17
N GLN A 97 20.51 -2.17 1.35
CA GLN A 97 20.15 -3.18 0.36
C GLN A 97 18.64 -3.39 0.42
N LEU A 98 17.92 -2.70 -0.47
CA LEU A 98 16.50 -2.87 -0.68
C LEU A 98 16.28 -3.81 -1.87
N GLN A 99 15.55 -4.88 -1.63
CA GLN A 99 14.95 -5.70 -2.68
C GLN A 99 13.45 -5.41 -2.75
N GLN A 100 12.84 -5.72 -3.87
CA GLN A 100 11.40 -5.62 -4.08
C GLN A 100 10.82 -6.93 -4.59
N VAL A 101 9.57 -7.18 -4.23
CA VAL A 101 8.67 -8.10 -4.92
C VAL A 101 7.50 -7.25 -5.41
N HIS A 102 7.50 -6.93 -6.71
CA HIS A 102 6.37 -6.28 -7.37
C HIS A 102 5.37 -7.37 -7.75
N VAL A 103 4.26 -7.45 -7.01
CA VAL A 103 3.29 -8.52 -7.16
C VAL A 103 2.30 -8.18 -8.28
N PRO A 104 2.26 -8.98 -9.37
CA PRO A 104 1.18 -8.87 -10.34
C PRO A 104 -0.13 -9.36 -9.71
N LEU A 105 -1.18 -8.55 -9.75
CA LEU A 105 -2.52 -8.95 -9.27
C LEU A 105 -3.23 -9.94 -10.21
N THR A 106 -2.56 -10.38 -11.27
CA THR A 106 -3.08 -11.38 -12.20
C THR A 106 -1.92 -12.23 -12.70
N GLU A 107 -2.06 -13.55 -12.57
CA GLU A 107 -1.05 -14.51 -13.01
C GLU A 107 -1.65 -15.67 -13.80
N VAL A 108 -0.87 -16.23 -14.73
CA VAL A 108 -1.21 -17.48 -15.41
C VAL A 108 -0.77 -18.64 -14.54
N VAL A 109 -1.71 -19.48 -14.15
CA VAL A 109 -1.46 -20.69 -13.37
C VAL A 109 -1.59 -21.90 -14.28
N THR A 110 -0.65 -22.83 -14.21
CA THR A 110 -0.66 -24.07 -15.02
C THR A 110 -0.90 -25.34 -14.21
N THR A 111 -1.02 -25.23 -12.88
CA THR A 111 -1.18 -26.36 -11.97
C THR A 111 -2.10 -25.97 -10.81
N PRO A 112 -3.12 -26.77 -10.45
CA PRO A 112 -3.48 -28.08 -10.99
C PRO A 112 -4.20 -28.05 -12.36
N ALA A 113 -4.64 -26.88 -12.81
CA ALA A 113 -5.24 -26.66 -14.13
C ALA A 113 -4.78 -25.33 -14.71
N VAL A 114 -4.83 -25.21 -16.03
CA VAL A 114 -4.53 -23.95 -16.72
C VAL A 114 -5.65 -22.96 -16.45
N GLY A 115 -5.31 -21.77 -15.96
CA GLY A 115 -6.26 -20.72 -15.67
C GLY A 115 -5.58 -19.37 -15.43
N LEU A 116 -6.41 -18.33 -15.33
CA LEU A 116 -6.00 -17.01 -14.88
C LEU A 116 -6.39 -16.89 -13.41
N ARG A 117 -5.42 -16.66 -12.53
CA ARG A 117 -5.66 -16.30 -11.14
C ARG A 117 -5.61 -14.78 -11.02
N GLN A 118 -6.55 -14.23 -10.28
CA GLN A 118 -6.63 -12.80 -10.04
C GLN A 118 -6.82 -12.57 -8.54
N TRP A 119 -6.14 -11.56 -8.04
CA TRP A 119 -6.30 -11.07 -6.67
C TRP A 119 -6.83 -9.65 -6.73
N ALA A 120 -7.76 -9.31 -5.82
CA ALA A 120 -8.21 -7.92 -5.70
C ALA A 120 -7.08 -7.02 -5.15
N HIS A 121 -6.31 -7.56 -4.21
CA HIS A 121 -5.20 -6.89 -3.53
C HIS A 121 -4.17 -7.91 -3.06
N ILE A 122 -2.97 -7.43 -2.72
CA ILE A 122 -1.83 -8.27 -2.33
C ILE A 122 -2.07 -9.06 -1.02
N GLY A 123 -3.03 -8.65 -0.21
CA GLY A 123 -3.44 -9.33 1.02
C GLY A 123 -4.11 -10.69 0.80
N GLU A 124 -4.64 -10.96 -0.39
CA GLU A 124 -5.25 -12.25 -0.74
C GLU A 124 -4.22 -13.35 -1.05
N LEU A 125 -2.92 -13.02 -1.06
CA LEU A 125 -1.87 -14.02 -1.22
C LEU A 125 -1.87 -14.99 -0.03
N ASP A 126 -2.00 -16.28 -0.35
CA ASP A 126 -1.71 -17.34 0.61
C ASP A 126 -0.18 -17.57 0.73
N GLN A 127 0.22 -18.40 1.70
CA GLN A 127 1.64 -18.71 1.95
C GLN A 127 2.34 -19.29 0.73
N ALA A 128 1.67 -20.16 -0.03
CA ALA A 128 2.26 -20.79 -1.20
C ALA A 128 2.50 -19.76 -2.32
N SER A 129 1.54 -18.86 -2.54
CA SER A 129 1.61 -17.79 -3.53
C SER A 129 2.66 -16.75 -3.13
N ALA A 130 2.71 -16.34 -1.86
CA ALA A 130 3.75 -15.46 -1.34
C ALA A 130 5.15 -16.12 -1.51
N ALA A 131 5.31 -17.39 -1.13
CA ALA A 131 6.57 -18.12 -1.34
C ALA A 131 6.98 -18.17 -2.82
N HIS A 132 6.03 -18.38 -3.72
CA HIS A 132 6.28 -18.35 -5.17
C HIS A 132 6.72 -16.97 -5.65
N MET A 133 5.98 -15.91 -5.31
CA MET A 133 6.29 -14.52 -5.69
C MET A 133 7.66 -14.07 -5.15
N SER A 134 8.05 -14.56 -3.97
CA SER A 134 9.33 -14.23 -3.34
C SER A 134 10.55 -14.63 -4.18
N GLN A 135 10.37 -15.57 -5.12
CA GLN A 135 11.41 -16.03 -6.04
C GLN A 135 11.70 -15.01 -7.16
N ALA A 136 10.77 -14.11 -7.45
CA ALA A 136 10.89 -13.04 -8.43
C ALA A 136 11.43 -11.73 -7.80
N THR A 137 12.20 -11.83 -6.71
CA THR A 137 12.77 -10.67 -6.01
C THR A 137 13.81 -9.96 -6.87
N GLU A 138 13.78 -8.62 -6.87
CA GLU A 138 14.69 -7.77 -7.63
C GLU A 138 15.36 -6.73 -6.75
N PRO A 139 16.63 -6.34 -6.99
CA PRO A 139 17.24 -5.23 -6.28
C PRO A 139 16.63 -3.89 -6.71
N VAL A 140 16.30 -3.03 -5.75
CA VAL A 140 15.94 -1.63 -6.03
C VAL A 140 17.21 -0.79 -6.06
N THR A 141 17.64 -0.39 -7.25
CA THR A 141 18.85 0.40 -7.44
C THR A 141 18.74 1.79 -6.82
N ALA A 142 19.87 2.45 -6.56
CA ALA A 142 19.87 3.81 -6.05
C ALA A 142 19.16 4.80 -7.01
N ALA A 143 19.30 4.59 -8.33
CA ALA A 143 18.62 5.40 -9.33
C ALA A 143 17.09 5.19 -9.32
N GLN A 144 16.63 3.95 -9.18
CA GLN A 144 15.19 3.67 -9.02
C GLN A 144 14.64 4.30 -7.74
N ARG A 145 15.34 4.18 -6.60
CA ARG A 145 14.91 4.81 -5.34
C ARG A 145 14.78 6.32 -5.49
N ALA A 146 15.76 6.98 -6.11
CA ALA A 146 15.70 8.42 -6.36
C ALA A 146 14.54 8.80 -7.31
N ALA A 147 14.29 8.01 -8.36
CA ALA A 147 13.17 8.28 -9.26
C ALA A 147 11.81 8.15 -8.56
N TYR A 148 11.62 7.11 -7.76
CA TYR A 148 10.38 6.91 -6.99
C TYR A 148 10.24 7.92 -5.84
N SER A 149 11.33 8.40 -5.26
CA SER A 149 11.26 9.47 -4.25
C SER A 149 10.75 10.78 -4.84
N TYR A 150 11.13 11.12 -6.08
CA TYR A 150 10.57 12.30 -6.77
C TYR A 150 9.07 12.16 -7.04
N LEU A 151 8.61 10.95 -7.38
CA LEU A 151 7.18 10.69 -7.51
C LEU A 151 6.45 10.89 -6.17
N TRP A 152 7.03 10.40 -5.08
CA TRP A 152 6.50 10.65 -3.73
C TRP A 152 6.44 12.15 -3.40
N GLU A 153 7.52 12.90 -3.63
CA GLU A 153 7.57 14.34 -3.40
C GLU A 153 6.45 15.07 -4.16
N SER A 154 6.21 14.72 -5.43
CA SER A 154 5.10 15.29 -6.22
C SER A 154 3.73 14.99 -5.59
N LEU A 155 3.50 13.76 -5.14
CA LEU A 155 2.23 13.37 -4.51
C LEU A 155 2.00 14.05 -3.16
N ALA A 156 3.08 14.24 -2.40
CA ALA A 156 3.08 14.96 -1.13
C ALA A 156 2.81 16.46 -1.33
N ASP A 157 3.43 17.08 -2.33
CA ASP A 157 3.23 18.49 -2.67
C ASP A 157 1.80 18.77 -3.17
N GLU A 158 1.23 17.87 -3.98
CA GLU A 158 -0.15 17.99 -4.47
C GLU A 158 -1.18 17.75 -3.36
N ASN A 159 -0.86 16.84 -2.44
CA ASN A 159 -1.69 16.42 -1.32
C ASN A 159 -3.19 16.18 -1.64
N ALA A 160 -3.49 15.64 -2.83
CA ALA A 160 -4.86 15.40 -3.25
C ALA A 160 -5.59 14.37 -2.36
N PRO A 161 -6.92 14.42 -2.22
CA PRO A 161 -7.64 13.52 -1.31
C PRO A 161 -7.66 12.05 -1.75
N VAL A 162 -7.38 11.75 -3.01
CA VAL A 162 -7.37 10.40 -3.58
C VAL A 162 -6.14 10.23 -4.46
N ARG A 163 -5.50 9.06 -4.42
CA ARG A 163 -4.52 8.63 -5.41
C ARG A 163 -5.04 7.39 -6.11
N ILE A 164 -4.87 7.36 -7.42
CA ILE A 164 -5.27 6.25 -8.28
C ILE A 164 -4.10 5.80 -9.14
N ASN A 165 -4.12 4.54 -9.55
CA ASN A 165 -3.23 4.04 -10.58
C ASN A 165 -3.99 4.01 -11.91
N LEU A 166 -3.71 4.95 -12.79
CA LEU A 166 -4.32 5.05 -14.11
C LEU A 166 -3.28 4.72 -15.19
N ASN A 167 -3.51 3.62 -15.92
CA ASN A 167 -2.60 3.11 -16.95
C ASN A 167 -1.16 2.85 -16.46
N GLY A 168 -0.99 2.37 -15.22
CA GLY A 168 0.31 2.11 -14.62
C GLY A 168 0.98 3.35 -14.00
N ASN A 169 0.28 4.50 -13.96
CA ASN A 169 0.78 5.74 -13.40
C ASN A 169 0.00 6.09 -12.13
N LEU A 170 0.71 6.20 -11.02
CA LEU A 170 0.16 6.70 -9.78
C LEU A 170 -0.05 8.22 -9.89
N GLN A 171 -1.27 8.69 -9.67
CA GLN A 171 -1.67 10.08 -9.86
C GLN A 171 -2.68 10.53 -8.81
N SER A 172 -2.65 11.83 -8.51
CA SER A 172 -3.66 12.50 -7.70
C SER A 172 -5.01 12.59 -8.41
N ALA A 173 -6.08 12.46 -7.63
CA ALA A 173 -7.46 12.53 -8.10
C ALA A 173 -8.34 13.31 -7.11
N PRO A 174 -9.43 13.93 -7.59
CA PRO A 174 -10.37 14.65 -6.72
C PRO A 174 -11.13 13.69 -5.79
N VAL A 175 -11.72 14.25 -4.74
CA VAL A 175 -12.43 13.50 -3.68
C VAL A 175 -13.60 12.65 -4.23
N ASP A 176 -14.19 13.09 -5.33
CA ASP A 176 -15.35 12.48 -5.97
C ASP A 176 -14.99 11.48 -7.09
N CYS A 177 -13.70 11.16 -7.27
CA CYS A 177 -13.20 10.28 -8.33
C CYS A 177 -13.94 8.93 -8.42
N TYR A 178 -14.35 8.37 -7.29
CA TYR A 178 -15.08 7.09 -7.22
C TYR A 178 -16.60 7.24 -7.07
N ASP A 179 -17.13 8.45 -6.93
CA ASP A 179 -18.53 8.67 -6.54
C ASP A 179 -19.53 8.06 -7.53
N ALA A 180 -19.25 8.14 -8.83
CA ALA A 180 -20.12 7.55 -9.86
C ALA A 180 -20.24 6.03 -9.71
N LEU A 181 -19.13 5.35 -9.36
CA LEU A 181 -19.11 3.91 -9.14
C LEU A 181 -19.73 3.55 -7.79
N ILE A 182 -19.40 4.30 -6.73
CA ILE A 182 -19.96 4.11 -5.38
C ILE A 182 -21.49 4.21 -5.39
N LYS A 183 -22.08 5.10 -6.22
CA LYS A 183 -23.54 5.22 -6.41
C LYS A 183 -24.19 3.97 -7.00
N MET A 184 -23.46 3.18 -7.78
CA MET A 184 -23.97 1.94 -8.39
C MET A 184 -23.91 0.75 -7.43
N MET A 185 -23.21 0.89 -6.30
CA MET A 185 -22.97 -0.20 -5.36
C MET A 185 -24.08 -0.27 -4.31
N PRO A 186 -24.54 -1.48 -3.94
CA PRO A 186 -25.65 -1.65 -3.01
C PRO A 186 -25.29 -1.23 -1.58
N ASP A 187 -24.03 -1.40 -1.18
CA ASP A 187 -23.48 -0.96 0.10
C ASP A 187 -21.98 -0.65 -0.01
N ALA A 188 -21.42 -0.06 1.06
CA ALA A 188 -20.01 0.34 1.09
C ALA A 188 -19.02 -0.84 1.10
N ALA A 189 -19.42 -2.02 1.58
CA ALA A 189 -18.54 -3.19 1.61
C ALA A 189 -18.36 -3.76 0.20
N ALA A 190 -19.45 -3.85 -0.57
CA ALA A 190 -19.42 -4.21 -1.97
C ALA A 190 -18.55 -3.23 -2.78
N GLY A 191 -18.79 -1.93 -2.61
CA GLY A 191 -18.00 -0.91 -3.31
C GLY A 191 -16.51 -0.94 -2.95
N ALA A 192 -16.17 -1.21 -1.70
CA ALA A 192 -14.78 -1.31 -1.26
C ALA A 192 -14.04 -2.47 -1.94
N SER A 193 -14.65 -3.65 -1.95
CA SER A 193 -14.07 -4.85 -2.54
C SER A 193 -13.92 -4.74 -4.05
N GLU A 194 -14.93 -4.22 -4.75
CA GLU A 194 -14.91 -4.13 -6.22
C GLU A 194 -14.01 -3.02 -6.76
N LEU A 195 -13.87 -1.92 -6.01
CA LEU A 195 -13.13 -0.73 -6.46
C LEU A 195 -11.70 -0.67 -5.93
N GLY A 196 -11.30 -1.56 -5.02
CA GLY A 196 -10.02 -1.46 -4.32
C GLY A 196 -9.94 -0.21 -3.43
N VAL A 197 -11.08 0.17 -2.83
CA VAL A 197 -11.23 1.38 -2.01
C VAL A 197 -11.49 0.95 -0.57
N PRO A 198 -10.97 1.63 0.46
CA PRO A 198 -11.29 1.28 1.84
C PRO A 198 -12.78 1.43 2.17
N VAL A 199 -13.33 0.48 2.95
CA VAL A 199 -14.75 0.50 3.38
C VAL A 199 -15.13 1.81 4.06
N TRP A 200 -14.25 2.37 4.91
CA TRP A 200 -14.52 3.63 5.60
C TRP A 200 -14.67 4.80 4.62
N TRP A 201 -13.88 4.82 3.54
CA TRP A 201 -14.00 5.85 2.49
C TRP A 201 -15.32 5.71 1.74
N CYS A 202 -15.68 4.49 1.32
CA CYS A 202 -16.96 4.23 0.66
C CYS A 202 -18.16 4.67 1.53
N ARG A 203 -18.14 4.38 2.84
CA ARG A 203 -19.19 4.81 3.78
C ARG A 203 -19.32 6.32 3.86
N GLU A 204 -18.19 7.01 3.99
CA GLU A 204 -18.15 8.47 4.06
C GLU A 204 -18.69 9.09 2.77
N ARG A 205 -18.23 8.62 1.60
CA ARG A 205 -18.71 9.10 0.30
C ARG A 205 -20.20 8.84 0.09
N GLN A 206 -20.72 7.67 0.48
CA GLN A 206 -22.17 7.39 0.41
C GLN A 206 -23.00 8.36 1.26
N SER A 207 -22.52 8.70 2.46
CA SER A 207 -23.15 9.70 3.34
C SER A 207 -23.16 11.09 2.70
N GLU A 208 -22.04 11.51 2.10
CA GLU A 208 -21.93 12.81 1.41
C GLU A 208 -22.79 12.87 0.14
N ILE A 209 -22.78 11.82 -0.68
CA ILE A 209 -23.59 11.71 -1.89
C ILE A 209 -25.09 11.81 -1.57
N ALA A 210 -25.56 11.21 -0.47
CA ALA A 210 -26.97 11.22 -0.09
C ALA A 210 -27.48 12.61 0.35
N LYS A 211 -26.59 13.58 0.60
CA LYS A 211 -26.93 14.96 0.97
C LYS A 211 -27.08 15.89 -0.24
N LEU A 212 -26.67 15.46 -1.43
CA LEU A 212 -26.72 16.21 -2.70
C LEU A 212 -28.04 15.97 -3.44
#